data_AF-A0A852JCC3-F1
#
_entry.id   AF-A0A852JCC3-F1
#
_cell.length_a   1.000
_cell.length_b   1.000
_cell.length_c   1.000
_cell.angle_alpha   90.00
_cell.angle_beta   90.00
_cell.angle_gamma   90.00
#
_symmetry.space_group_name_H-M   'P 1'
#
loop_
_entity.id
_entity.type
_entity.pdbx_description
1 polymer ?
#
loop_
_entity_poly.entity_id
_entity_poly.type
_entity_poly.pdbx_seq_one_letter_code
_entity_poly.pdbx_strand_id
1 'polypeptide(L)'
;VVRRRLLQRYEHQPFISCLAGFYSCRWKRYQRRKTEPGKCCCKTVKELRASRAFCFSLVFLYMWGEAKNDYNNFDWYNYGNLGFWFLWSLVLLIVAAILFMYITLLLVLAMCLLAEGQQLYLHWSHKIGTFLVLGFSITALFILSVLWGDQWKTVRLSFQITAPYLHIGAITLMVLLSWPVALHAIRADKKVVQVIIVGPYLAILLFLFLIPLGMYSPCIREMGTLGPKPALIGHRGAPMLAPENTEMSFQKTIEHGGDGLETDVTISYDGIPFLMHDSTLRRTTNIKEVYPNDTAQNAALFSWDTLEELNAGTWFLK
;
A
#
# COMPACT_ATOMS: atom_id res chain seq x y z
N VAL A 1 49.70 4.83 15.45
CA VAL A 1 48.80 3.69 15.11
C VAL A 1 47.96 3.21 16.30
N VAL A 2 48.55 2.98 17.48
CA VAL A 2 47.84 2.47 18.68
C VAL A 2 46.76 3.43 19.20
N ARG A 3 47.05 4.74 19.31
CA ARG A 3 46.08 5.76 19.77
C ARG A 3 44.86 5.88 18.85
N ARG A 4 45.06 5.81 17.53
CA ARG A 4 43.99 5.82 16.52
C ARG A 4 43.11 4.56 16.61
N ARG A 5 43.71 3.37 16.79
CA ARG A 5 42.98 2.12 17.03
C ARG A 5 42.21 2.12 18.35
N LEU A 6 42.76 2.72 19.41
CA LEU A 6 42.09 2.84 20.71
C LEU A 6 40.89 3.80 20.64
N LEU A 7 41.03 4.94 19.94
CA LEU A 7 39.94 5.90 19.71
C LEU A 7 38.82 5.28 18.86
N GLN A 8 39.14 4.60 17.76
CA GLN A 8 38.16 3.84 16.96
C GLN A 8 37.43 2.79 17.80
N ARG A 9 38.13 2.09 18.70
CA ARG A 9 37.53 1.10 19.60
C ARG A 9 36.65 1.74 20.68
N TYR A 10 36.92 2.99 21.03
CA TYR A 10 36.14 3.76 22.02
C TYR A 10 34.87 4.36 21.41
N GLU A 11 34.91 4.83 20.16
CA GLU A 11 33.74 5.36 19.43
C GLU A 11 32.80 4.26 18.91
N HIS A 12 33.32 3.09 18.55
CA HIS A 12 32.51 1.96 18.07
C HIS A 12 31.68 1.30 19.18
N GLN A 13 32.09 1.46 20.44
CA GLN A 13 31.42 0.86 21.60
C GLN A 13 30.10 1.51 22.06
N PRO A 14 29.95 2.85 22.09
CA PRO A 14 28.66 3.49 22.36
C PRO A 14 27.62 3.16 21.28
N PHE A 15 28.04 3.05 20.02
CA PHE A 15 27.15 2.63 18.92
C PHE A 15 26.54 1.23 19.16
N ILE A 16 27.39 0.22 19.41
CA ILE A 16 26.93 -1.14 19.76
C ILE A 16 26.09 -1.12 21.05
N SER A 17 26.39 -0.22 21.98
CA SER A 17 25.61 -0.06 23.22
C SER A 17 24.20 0.45 22.97
N CYS A 18 24.07 1.38 22.05
CA CYS A 18 22.79 1.94 21.62
C CYS A 18 21.94 0.86 20.93
N LEU A 19 22.51 0.14 19.96
CA LEU A 19 21.83 -0.95 19.23
C LEU A 19 21.36 -2.06 20.18
N ALA A 20 22.25 -2.53 21.06
CA ALA A 20 21.90 -3.55 22.03
C ALA A 20 20.86 -3.03 23.04
N GLY A 21 20.96 -1.77 23.45
CA GLY A 21 19.98 -1.11 24.31
C GLY A 21 18.57 -1.14 23.72
N PHE A 22 18.40 -0.75 22.46
CA PHE A 22 17.10 -0.76 21.79
C PHE A 22 16.53 -2.17 21.58
N TYR A 23 17.36 -3.18 21.29
CA TYR A 23 16.87 -4.54 21.03
C TYR A 23 16.62 -5.37 22.31
N SER A 24 17.47 -5.17 23.32
CA SER A 24 17.54 -6.01 24.52
C SER A 24 17.10 -5.31 25.81
N CYS A 25 16.88 -3.99 25.77
CA CYS A 25 16.71 -3.09 26.91
C CYS A 25 17.90 -3.11 27.90
N ARG A 26 19.06 -3.63 27.47
CA ARG A 26 20.30 -3.70 28.27
C ARG A 26 21.30 -2.64 27.83
N TRP A 27 21.28 -1.51 28.53
CA TRP A 27 22.17 -0.38 28.24
C TRP A 27 23.61 -0.60 28.78
N LYS A 28 23.78 -1.43 29.81
CA LYS A 28 25.07 -1.63 30.49
C LYS A 28 26.00 -2.62 29.76
N ARG A 29 27.30 -2.30 29.77
CA ARG A 29 28.36 -2.97 28.97
C ARG A 29 28.64 -4.42 29.37
N TYR A 30 28.62 -4.76 30.67
CA TYR A 30 28.94 -6.11 31.17
C TYR A 30 27.87 -7.16 30.85
N GLN A 31 26.67 -6.74 30.45
CA GLN A 31 25.55 -7.63 30.19
C GLN A 31 25.58 -8.28 28.80
N ARG A 32 26.64 -8.03 28.01
CA ARG A 32 26.79 -8.48 26.61
C ARG A 32 27.77 -9.62 26.52
N ARG A 33 27.41 -10.65 25.74
CA ARG A 33 28.28 -11.75 25.36
C ARG A 33 28.56 -11.67 23.87
N LYS A 34 29.85 -11.73 23.51
CA LYS A 34 30.27 -11.94 22.12
C LYS A 34 30.07 -13.40 21.76
N THR A 35 29.65 -13.65 20.52
CA THR A 35 29.54 -15.00 20.00
C THR A 35 30.96 -15.57 19.77
N GLU A 36 31.21 -16.79 20.23
CA GLU A 36 32.50 -17.46 19.98
C GLU A 36 32.63 -17.82 18.49
N PRO A 37 33.79 -17.57 17.85
CA PRO A 37 34.01 -17.92 16.45
C PRO A 37 33.84 -19.44 16.25
N GLY A 38 33.00 -19.83 15.30
CA GLY A 38 32.74 -21.24 14.95
C GLY A 38 31.47 -21.87 15.53
N LYS A 39 30.81 -21.25 16.53
CA LYS A 39 29.43 -21.64 16.90
C LYS A 39 28.47 -21.04 15.88
N CYS A 40 28.07 -21.87 14.92
CA CYS A 40 27.09 -21.54 13.89
C CYS A 40 25.85 -20.84 14.51
N CYS A 41 25.40 -19.73 13.92
CA CYS A 41 24.23 -18.96 14.34
C CYS A 41 22.88 -19.72 14.22
N CYS A 42 22.92 -21.00 13.89
CA CYS A 42 21.76 -21.87 13.60
C CYS A 42 20.92 -22.32 14.82
N LYS A 43 21.11 -21.77 16.04
CA LYS A 43 20.18 -22.01 17.17
C LYS A 43 18.94 -21.09 17.12
N THR A 44 18.35 -21.00 15.93
CA THR A 44 17.56 -19.88 15.39
C THR A 44 16.04 -20.05 15.53
N VAL A 45 15.55 -20.62 16.64
CA VAL A 45 14.09 -20.78 16.85
C VAL A 45 13.42 -19.47 17.29
N LYS A 46 14.18 -18.54 17.88
CA LYS A 46 13.65 -17.27 18.41
C LYS A 46 13.55 -16.16 17.35
N GLU A 47 14.41 -16.18 16.33
CA GLU A 47 14.42 -15.20 15.22
C GLU A 47 13.36 -15.51 14.14
N LEU A 48 12.92 -16.76 14.04
CA LEU A 48 11.81 -17.15 13.15
C LEU A 48 10.50 -16.44 13.50
N ARG A 49 10.32 -15.99 14.75
CA ARG A 49 9.09 -15.29 15.17
C ARG A 49 8.99 -13.86 14.64
N ALA A 50 10.05 -13.06 14.80
CA ALA A 50 10.07 -11.70 14.26
C ALA A 50 9.99 -11.72 12.72
N SER A 51 10.67 -12.69 12.09
CA SER A 51 10.62 -12.90 10.64
C SER A 51 9.21 -13.27 10.16
N ARG A 52 8.51 -14.18 10.85
CA ARG A 52 7.10 -14.49 10.53
C ARG A 52 6.18 -13.28 10.74
N ALA A 53 6.34 -12.56 11.85
CA ALA A 53 5.57 -11.35 12.12
C ALA A 53 5.77 -10.30 11.00
N PHE A 54 7.00 -10.14 10.52
CA PHE A 54 7.34 -9.27 9.39
C PHE A 54 6.66 -9.72 8.10
N CYS A 55 6.72 -11.02 7.76
CA CYS A 55 6.08 -11.51 6.53
C CYS A 55 4.57 -11.27 6.54
N PHE A 56 3.89 -11.62 7.65
CA PHE A 56 2.45 -11.42 7.75
C PHE A 56 2.06 -9.94 7.79
N SER A 57 2.81 -9.10 8.50
CA SER A 57 2.52 -7.66 8.54
C SER A 57 2.83 -6.97 7.20
N LEU A 58 3.83 -7.42 6.46
CA LEU A 58 4.12 -6.97 5.10
C LEU A 58 2.97 -7.32 4.15
N VAL A 59 2.53 -8.58 4.16
CA VAL A 59 1.40 -9.04 3.32
C VAL A 59 0.13 -8.26 3.67
N PHE A 60 -0.15 -8.05 4.96
CA PHE A 60 -1.29 -7.27 5.40
C PHE A 60 -1.21 -5.80 4.96
N LEU A 61 -0.07 -5.14 5.21
CA LEU A 61 0.12 -3.74 4.85
C LEU A 61 0.03 -3.53 3.33
N TYR A 62 0.62 -4.44 2.55
CA TYR A 62 0.53 -4.41 1.09
C TYR A 62 -0.92 -4.58 0.63
N MET A 63 -1.62 -5.62 1.11
CA MET A 63 -3.00 -5.86 0.73
C MET A 63 -3.91 -4.69 1.11
N TRP A 64 -3.77 -4.16 2.32
CA TRP A 64 -4.56 -3.02 2.76
C TRP A 64 -4.25 -1.76 1.95
N GLY A 65 -2.97 -1.51 1.62
CA GLY A 65 -2.58 -0.40 0.76
C GLY A 65 -3.17 -0.47 -0.65
N GLU A 66 -3.28 -1.67 -1.22
CA GLU A 66 -3.91 -1.90 -2.54
C GLU A 66 -5.44 -1.76 -2.49
N ALA A 67 -6.06 -1.98 -1.33
CA ALA A 67 -7.50 -1.83 -1.13
C ALA A 67 -7.96 -0.37 -0.98
N LYS A 68 -7.10 0.62 -1.33
CA LYS A 68 -7.39 2.06 -1.18
C LYS A 68 -8.71 2.49 -1.84
N ASN A 69 -9.04 1.92 -2.99
CA ASN A 69 -10.27 2.24 -3.72
C ASN A 69 -11.54 1.82 -2.95
N ASP A 70 -11.41 0.92 -1.98
CA ASP A 70 -12.51 0.38 -1.16
C ASP A 70 -12.56 0.94 0.25
N TYR A 71 -11.69 1.89 0.59
CA TYR A 71 -11.67 2.51 1.92
C TYR A 71 -13.01 3.12 2.31
N ASN A 72 -13.68 3.76 1.35
CA ASN A 72 -15.00 4.34 1.59
C ASN A 72 -16.05 3.27 1.92
N ASN A 73 -16.02 2.12 1.23
CA ASN A 73 -16.91 0.99 1.51
C ASN A 73 -16.68 0.43 2.91
N PHE A 74 -15.41 0.32 3.32
CA PHE A 74 -15.04 -0.09 4.67
C PHE A 74 -15.53 0.91 5.73
N ASP A 75 -15.37 2.20 5.50
CA ASP A 75 -15.81 3.25 6.42
C ASP A 75 -17.34 3.26 6.56
N TRP A 76 -18.08 3.10 5.45
CA TRP A 76 -19.54 2.93 5.45
C TRP A 76 -20.00 1.68 6.21
N TYR A 77 -19.30 0.55 6.03
CA TYR A 77 -19.60 -0.68 6.78
C TYR A 77 -19.44 -0.45 8.30
N ASN A 78 -18.38 0.24 8.73
CA ASN A 78 -18.19 0.57 10.14
C ASN A 78 -19.22 1.59 10.64
N TYR A 79 -19.59 2.59 9.83
CA TYR A 79 -20.66 3.54 10.13
C TYR A 79 -21.98 2.81 10.41
N GLY A 80 -22.38 1.87 9.56
CA GLY A 80 -23.61 1.09 9.73
C GLY A 80 -23.63 0.25 11.02
N ASN A 81 -22.47 -0.21 11.49
CA ASN A 81 -22.36 -1.03 12.70
C ASN A 81 -22.16 -0.21 13.99
N LEU A 82 -21.49 0.94 13.92
CA LEU A 82 -21.11 1.75 15.10
C LEU A 82 -22.00 2.98 15.28
N GLY A 83 -22.73 3.40 14.25
CA GLY A 83 -23.66 4.54 14.28
C GLY A 83 -23.00 5.92 14.17
N PHE A 84 -21.68 6.01 13.95
CA PHE A 84 -20.98 7.28 13.75
C PHE A 84 -19.93 7.21 12.65
N TRP A 85 -19.81 8.31 11.90
CA TRP A 85 -18.92 8.39 10.75
C TRP A 85 -17.49 8.68 11.20
N PHE A 86 -16.53 7.88 10.73
CA PHE A 86 -15.12 8.07 11.02
C PHE A 86 -14.24 7.41 9.95
N LEU A 87 -13.02 7.90 9.78
CA LEU A 87 -12.05 7.38 8.79
C LEU A 87 -11.32 6.13 9.32
N TRP A 88 -12.09 5.07 9.60
CA TRP A 88 -11.57 3.81 10.14
C TRP A 88 -10.52 3.16 9.25
N SER A 89 -10.67 3.30 7.94
CA SER A 89 -9.75 2.79 6.93
C SER A 89 -8.34 3.38 7.06
N LEU A 90 -8.26 4.69 7.29
CA LEU A 90 -7.02 5.42 7.52
C LEU A 90 -6.40 5.04 8.87
N VAL A 91 -7.22 4.88 9.92
CA VAL A 91 -6.75 4.42 11.24
C VAL A 91 -6.12 3.04 11.11
N LEU A 92 -6.79 2.11 10.41
CA LEU A 92 -6.26 0.77 10.18
C LEU A 92 -4.93 0.80 9.42
N LEU A 93 -4.81 1.65 8.40
CA LEU A 93 -3.56 1.84 7.65
C LEU A 93 -2.43 2.37 8.54
N ILE A 94 -2.70 3.40 9.36
CA ILE A 94 -1.71 3.99 10.26
C ILE A 94 -1.24 2.95 11.30
N VAL A 95 -2.17 2.21 11.90
CA VAL A 95 -1.85 1.14 12.85
C VAL A 95 -1.00 0.07 12.17
N ALA A 96 -1.40 -0.40 10.98
CA ALA A 96 -0.65 -1.38 10.21
C ALA A 96 0.79 -0.90 9.91
N ALA A 97 0.94 0.35 9.48
CA ALA A 97 2.23 0.96 9.18
C ALA A 97 3.12 1.07 10.42
N ILE A 98 2.58 1.52 11.56
CA ILE A 98 3.33 1.60 12.83
C ILE A 98 3.81 0.21 13.26
N LEU A 99 2.93 -0.78 13.22
CA LEU A 99 3.27 -2.17 13.59
C LEU A 99 4.32 -2.78 12.66
N PHE A 100 4.21 -2.54 11.35
CA PHE A 100 5.19 -2.98 10.35
C PHE A 100 6.54 -2.30 10.55
N MET A 101 6.56 -0.97 10.73
CA MET A 101 7.78 -0.20 10.99
C MET A 101 8.49 -0.67 12.26
N TYR A 102 7.72 -0.94 13.32
CA TYR A 102 8.25 -1.48 14.58
C TYR A 102 8.95 -2.84 14.38
N ILE A 103 8.32 -3.79 13.69
CA ILE A 103 8.93 -5.11 13.43
C ILE A 103 10.14 -4.99 12.50
N THR A 104 10.05 -4.14 11.47
CA THR A 104 11.16 -3.88 10.54
C THR A 104 12.36 -3.31 11.29
N LEU A 105 12.16 -2.34 12.17
CA LEU A 105 13.22 -1.78 13.02
C LEU A 105 13.86 -2.86 13.90
N LEU A 106 13.06 -3.74 14.52
CA LEU A 106 13.60 -4.85 15.32
C LEU A 106 14.46 -5.81 14.49
N LEU A 107 14.06 -6.12 13.25
CA LEU A 107 14.84 -6.96 12.34
C LEU A 107 16.13 -6.27 11.91
N VAL A 108 16.09 -4.98 11.56
CA VAL A 108 17.29 -4.21 11.22
C VAL A 108 18.27 -4.16 12.40
N LEU A 109 17.78 -3.90 13.61
CA LEU A 109 18.59 -3.94 14.83
C LEU A 109 19.21 -5.33 15.06
N ALA A 110 18.45 -6.41 14.83
CA ALA A 110 18.95 -7.77 14.92
C ALA A 110 20.07 -8.02 13.91
N MET A 111 19.89 -7.61 12.65
CA MET A 111 20.90 -7.76 11.60
C MET A 111 22.17 -6.97 11.92
N CYS A 112 22.06 -5.72 12.40
CA CYS A 112 23.21 -4.92 12.82
C CYS A 112 23.98 -5.57 13.99
N LEU A 113 23.26 -6.13 14.98
CA LEU A 113 23.89 -6.82 16.11
C LEU A 113 24.58 -8.12 15.69
N LEU A 114 24.00 -8.86 14.75
CA LEU A 114 24.62 -10.06 14.16
C LEU A 114 25.87 -9.71 13.35
N ALA A 115 25.84 -8.63 12.56
CA ALA A 115 27.00 -8.15 11.82
C ALA A 115 28.19 -7.80 12.73
N GLU A 116 27.90 -7.34 13.96
CA GLU A 116 28.90 -7.06 15.01
C GLU A 116 29.24 -8.28 15.89
N GLY A 117 28.77 -9.48 15.52
CA GLY A 117 29.05 -10.73 16.22
C GLY A 117 28.50 -10.77 17.66
N GLN A 118 27.44 -10.01 17.95
CA GLN A 118 26.77 -10.02 19.26
C GLN A 118 25.73 -11.13 19.33
N GLN A 119 25.54 -11.70 20.53
CA GLN A 119 24.40 -12.60 20.76
C GLN A 119 23.09 -11.81 20.82
N LEU A 120 22.07 -12.28 20.08
CA LEU A 120 20.75 -11.67 20.08
C LEU A 120 19.99 -12.03 21.37
N TYR A 121 19.67 -11.00 22.15
CA TYR A 121 18.77 -11.09 23.29
C TYR A 121 17.60 -10.15 23.09
N LEU A 122 16.46 -10.70 22.68
CA LEU A 122 15.23 -9.91 22.56
C LEU A 122 14.59 -9.73 23.94
N HIS A 123 14.33 -8.49 24.34
CA HIS A 123 13.65 -8.19 25.60
C HIS A 123 12.22 -8.79 25.63
N TRP A 124 11.67 -9.02 26.83
CA TRP A 124 10.33 -9.59 26.97
C TRP A 124 9.23 -8.68 26.41
N SER A 125 9.36 -7.36 26.55
CA SER A 125 8.42 -6.40 25.93
C SER A 125 8.36 -6.58 24.41
N HIS A 126 9.51 -6.69 23.75
CA HIS A 126 9.55 -6.89 22.30
C HIS A 126 9.03 -8.27 21.88
N LYS A 127 9.20 -9.31 22.71
CA LYS A 127 8.56 -10.61 22.47
C LYS A 127 7.04 -10.47 22.47
N ILE A 128 6.46 -9.77 23.45
CA ILE A 128 5.02 -9.50 23.47
C ILE A 128 4.62 -8.71 22.22
N GLY A 129 5.33 -7.62 21.93
CA GLY A 129 5.06 -6.82 20.73
C GLY A 129 5.08 -7.66 19.44
N THR A 130 6.05 -8.56 19.26
CA THR A 130 6.08 -9.45 18.09
C THR A 130 4.90 -10.41 18.03
N PHE A 131 4.39 -10.89 19.17
CA PHE A 131 3.18 -11.72 19.21
C PHE A 131 1.93 -10.91 18.88
N LEU A 132 1.81 -9.69 19.41
CA LEU A 132 0.68 -8.81 19.13
C LEU A 132 0.63 -8.44 17.64
N VAL A 133 1.76 -8.08 17.03
CA VAL A 133 1.81 -7.77 15.59
C VAL A 133 1.44 -8.98 14.75
N LEU A 134 1.96 -10.17 15.09
CA LEU A 134 1.64 -11.39 14.36
C LEU A 134 0.15 -11.75 14.50
N GLY A 135 -0.39 -11.71 15.72
CA GLY A 135 -1.80 -11.99 15.99
C GLY A 135 -2.71 -11.01 15.26
N PHE A 136 -2.43 -9.71 15.37
CA PHE A 136 -3.15 -8.67 14.64
C PHE A 136 -3.12 -8.91 13.13
N SER A 137 -1.94 -9.15 12.55
CA SER A 137 -1.80 -9.33 11.10
C SER A 137 -2.56 -10.56 10.60
N ILE A 138 -2.49 -11.69 11.32
CA ILE A 138 -3.22 -12.92 10.97
C ILE A 138 -4.73 -12.69 11.08
N THR A 139 -5.20 -12.12 12.19
CA THR A 139 -6.62 -11.87 12.41
C THR A 139 -7.17 -10.88 11.39
N ALA A 140 -6.45 -9.80 11.09
CA ALA A 140 -6.87 -8.80 10.11
C ALA A 140 -6.89 -9.38 8.69
N LEU A 141 -5.88 -10.17 8.31
CA LEU A 141 -5.88 -10.89 7.03
C LEU A 141 -7.05 -11.88 6.93
N PHE A 142 -7.34 -12.62 8.00
CA PHE A 142 -8.47 -13.55 8.05
C PHE A 142 -9.80 -12.83 7.88
N ILE A 143 -10.05 -11.78 8.69
CA ILE A 143 -11.29 -11.00 8.63
C ILE A 143 -11.49 -10.40 7.24
N LEU A 144 -10.46 -9.76 6.67
CA LEU A 144 -10.56 -9.18 5.34
C LEU A 144 -10.72 -10.23 4.25
N SER A 145 -10.13 -11.42 4.41
CA SER A 145 -10.33 -12.51 3.44
C SER A 145 -11.77 -13.04 3.45
N VAL A 146 -12.42 -13.03 4.62
CA VAL A 146 -13.81 -13.47 4.78
C VAL A 146 -14.80 -12.40 4.30
N LEU A 147 -14.57 -11.15 4.66
CA LEU A 147 -15.50 -10.05 4.36
C LEU A 147 -15.28 -9.43 2.97
N TRP A 148 -14.04 -9.42 2.48
CA TRP A 148 -13.61 -8.75 1.25
C TRP A 148 -12.74 -9.67 0.38
N GLY A 149 -13.14 -10.94 0.24
CA GLY A 149 -12.38 -11.96 -0.52
C GLY A 149 -12.04 -11.55 -1.97
N ASP A 150 -12.88 -10.75 -2.61
CA ASP A 150 -12.62 -10.26 -3.98
C ASP A 150 -11.38 -9.34 -4.07
N GLN A 151 -10.97 -8.71 -2.97
CA GLN A 151 -9.79 -7.83 -2.94
C GLN A 151 -8.47 -8.57 -3.19
N TRP A 152 -8.44 -9.88 -2.98
CA TRP A 152 -7.29 -10.70 -3.37
C TRP A 152 -7.04 -10.69 -4.88
N LYS A 153 -8.06 -10.42 -5.71
CA LYS A 153 -7.90 -10.22 -7.16
C LYS A 153 -7.13 -8.92 -7.44
N THR A 154 -7.44 -7.85 -6.73
CA THR A 154 -6.73 -6.55 -6.79
C THR A 154 -5.26 -6.72 -6.41
N VAL A 155 -4.97 -7.44 -5.33
CA VAL A 155 -3.60 -7.75 -4.89
C VAL A 155 -2.82 -8.50 -5.98
N ARG A 156 -3.43 -9.53 -6.58
CA ARG A 156 -2.80 -10.29 -7.67
C ARG A 156 -2.52 -9.41 -8.88
N LEU A 157 -3.47 -8.56 -9.27
CA LEU A 157 -3.30 -7.63 -10.38
C LEU A 157 -2.20 -6.61 -10.10
N SER A 158 -2.16 -6.06 -8.88
CA SER A 158 -1.08 -5.18 -8.45
C SER A 158 0.28 -5.85 -8.54
N PHE A 159 0.41 -7.12 -8.12
CA PHE A 159 1.67 -7.86 -8.30
C PHE A 159 2.06 -8.00 -9.77
N GLN A 160 1.12 -8.21 -10.69
CA GLN A 160 1.43 -8.30 -12.13
C GLN A 160 1.90 -6.95 -12.69
N ILE A 161 1.26 -5.86 -12.28
CA ILE A 161 1.62 -4.50 -12.71
C ILE A 161 2.97 -4.09 -12.11
N THR A 162 3.22 -4.43 -10.85
CA THR A 162 4.42 -4.01 -10.11
C THR A 162 5.60 -4.98 -10.26
N ALA A 163 5.39 -6.18 -10.82
CA ALA A 163 6.40 -7.22 -10.95
C ALA A 163 7.72 -6.75 -11.58
N PRO A 164 7.74 -5.97 -12.68
CA PRO A 164 9.01 -5.48 -13.26
C PRO A 164 9.81 -4.60 -12.28
N TYR A 165 9.13 -3.74 -11.51
CA TYR A 165 9.78 -2.86 -10.54
C TYR A 165 10.29 -3.65 -9.33
N LEU A 166 9.48 -4.60 -8.83
CA LEU A 166 9.88 -5.50 -7.74
C LEU A 166 11.11 -6.35 -8.16
N HIS A 167 11.15 -6.79 -9.42
CA HIS A 167 12.25 -7.56 -9.98
C HIS A 167 13.55 -6.74 -10.07
N ILE A 168 13.49 -5.52 -10.60
CA ILE A 168 14.64 -4.59 -10.62
C ILE A 168 15.13 -4.31 -9.19
N GLY A 169 14.22 -4.08 -8.25
CA GLY A 169 14.54 -3.87 -6.84
C GLY A 169 15.24 -5.09 -6.22
N ALA A 170 14.75 -6.30 -6.49
CA ALA A 170 15.34 -7.54 -6.01
C ALA A 170 16.75 -7.79 -6.59
N ILE A 171 16.96 -7.54 -7.88
CA ILE A 171 18.29 -7.62 -8.50
C ILE A 171 19.24 -6.60 -7.85
N THR A 172 18.79 -5.36 -7.68
CA THR A 172 19.60 -4.30 -7.05
C THR A 172 20.02 -4.71 -5.64
N LEU A 173 19.10 -5.29 -4.85
CA LEU A 173 19.42 -5.82 -3.53
C LEU A 173 20.45 -6.96 -3.59
N MET A 174 20.30 -7.90 -4.52
CA MET A 174 21.26 -9.00 -4.71
C MET A 174 22.65 -8.50 -5.09
N VAL A 175 22.74 -7.45 -5.91
CA VAL A 175 24.00 -6.79 -6.26
C VAL A 175 24.64 -6.17 -5.02
N LEU A 176 23.88 -5.45 -4.20
CA LEU A 176 24.38 -4.88 -2.95
C LEU A 176 24.84 -5.94 -1.94
N LEU A 177 24.14 -7.08 -1.89
CA LEU A 177 24.48 -8.21 -1.00
C LEU A 177 25.67 -9.05 -1.51
N SER A 178 26.06 -8.92 -2.78
CA SER A 178 27.15 -9.71 -3.37
C SER A 178 28.46 -9.58 -2.58
N TRP A 179 28.83 -8.36 -2.18
CA TRP A 179 30.08 -8.08 -1.47
C TRP A 179 30.07 -8.66 -0.03
N PRO A 180 29.05 -8.39 0.82
CA PRO A 180 28.94 -9.03 2.12
C PRO A 180 28.98 -10.57 2.06
N VAL A 181 28.27 -11.17 1.10
CA VAL A 181 28.20 -12.63 0.92
C VAL A 181 29.58 -13.19 0.54
N ALA A 182 30.26 -12.57 -0.43
CA ALA A 182 31.61 -12.96 -0.84
C ALA A 182 32.61 -12.86 0.32
N LEU A 183 32.56 -11.77 1.10
CA LEU A 183 33.43 -11.57 2.26
C LEU A 183 33.22 -12.66 3.33
N HIS A 184 31.97 -13.03 3.62
CA HIS A 184 31.66 -14.08 4.58
C HIS A 184 32.04 -15.47 4.07
N ALA A 185 31.88 -15.73 2.77
CA ALA A 185 32.32 -16.97 2.15
C ALA A 185 33.85 -17.12 2.21
N ILE A 186 34.61 -16.07 1.89
CA ILE A 186 36.08 -16.09 1.96
C ILE A 186 36.58 -16.30 3.40
N ARG A 187 35.92 -15.70 4.39
CA ARG A 187 36.27 -15.84 5.81
C ARG A 187 35.84 -17.17 6.43
N ALA A 188 35.04 -17.98 5.75
CA ALA A 188 34.57 -19.25 6.28
C ALA A 188 35.64 -20.34 6.13
N ASP A 189 36.10 -20.89 7.25
CA ASP A 189 37.15 -21.93 7.29
C ASP A 189 36.74 -23.27 6.69
N LYS A 190 35.43 -23.58 6.67
CA LYS A 190 34.90 -24.87 6.20
C LYS A 190 34.18 -24.73 4.87
N LYS A 191 34.51 -25.61 3.91
CA LYS A 191 33.83 -25.70 2.59
C LYS A 191 32.31 -25.86 2.72
N VAL A 192 31.84 -26.65 3.67
CA VAL A 192 30.40 -26.81 3.95
C VAL A 192 29.73 -25.47 4.27
N VAL A 193 30.40 -24.62 5.06
CA VAL A 193 29.86 -23.30 5.42
C VAL A 193 29.88 -22.35 4.22
N GLN A 194 30.91 -22.43 3.37
CA GLN A 194 30.94 -21.67 2.10
C GLN A 194 29.76 -22.03 1.20
N VAL A 195 29.45 -23.33 1.06
CA VAL A 195 28.30 -23.80 0.27
C VAL A 195 26.97 -23.32 0.87
N ILE A 196 26.82 -23.35 2.20
CA ILE A 196 25.61 -22.86 2.87
C ILE A 196 25.41 -21.35 2.68
N ILE A 197 26.49 -20.57 2.55
CA ILE A 197 26.42 -19.12 2.32
C ILE A 197 26.16 -18.80 0.85
N VAL A 198 26.94 -19.39 -0.06
CA VAL A 198 26.92 -19.04 -1.50
C VAL A 198 25.77 -19.74 -2.24
N GLY A 199 25.41 -20.96 -1.84
CA GLY A 199 24.37 -21.76 -2.48
C GLY A 199 23.01 -21.05 -2.55
N PRO A 200 22.45 -20.57 -1.42
CA PRO A 200 21.18 -19.83 -1.43
C PRO A 200 21.25 -18.54 -2.24
N TYR A 201 22.38 -17.81 -2.19
CA TYR A 201 22.57 -16.60 -2.98
C TYR A 201 22.48 -16.89 -4.48
N LEU A 202 23.20 -17.92 -4.96
CA LEU A 202 23.15 -18.34 -6.36
C LEU A 202 21.78 -18.87 -6.78
N ALA A 203 21.11 -19.63 -5.90
CA ALA A 203 19.76 -20.13 -6.17
C ALA A 203 18.74 -18.99 -6.32
N ILE A 204 18.79 -17.98 -5.44
CA ILE A 204 17.93 -16.79 -5.54
C ILE A 204 18.26 -16.00 -6.81
N LEU A 205 19.54 -15.82 -7.14
CA LEU A 205 19.94 -15.10 -8.34
C LEU A 205 19.48 -15.81 -9.62
N LEU A 206 19.59 -17.15 -9.67
CA LEU A 206 19.08 -17.96 -10.78
C LEU A 206 17.56 -17.83 -10.89
N PHE A 207 16.84 -17.92 -9.78
CA PHE A 207 15.40 -17.72 -9.77
C PHE A 207 15.01 -16.35 -10.30
N LEU A 208 15.63 -15.27 -9.79
CA LEU A 208 15.41 -13.91 -10.29
C LEU A 208 15.74 -13.80 -11.78
N PHE A 209 16.80 -14.45 -12.26
CA PHE A 209 17.13 -14.44 -13.70
C PHE A 209 16.03 -15.08 -14.57
N LEU A 210 15.32 -16.08 -14.04
CA LEU A 210 14.24 -16.78 -14.76
C LEU A 210 12.86 -16.10 -14.62
N ILE A 211 12.63 -15.28 -13.58
CA ILE A 211 11.34 -14.61 -13.33
C ILE A 211 10.79 -13.85 -14.57
N PRO A 212 11.59 -13.09 -15.35
CA PRO A 212 11.08 -12.38 -16.52
C PRO A 212 10.35 -13.26 -17.54
N LEU A 213 10.68 -14.54 -17.62
CA LEU A 213 9.99 -15.49 -18.51
C LEU A 213 8.54 -15.77 -18.08
N GLY A 214 8.20 -15.54 -16.81
CA GLY A 214 6.86 -15.70 -16.26
C GLY A 214 6.10 -14.39 -16.04
N MET A 215 6.72 -13.24 -16.31
CA MET A 215 6.06 -11.94 -16.16
C MET A 215 5.20 -11.65 -17.41
N TYR A 216 3.90 -11.46 -17.20
CA TYR A 216 2.98 -11.00 -18.23
C TYR A 216 2.29 -9.71 -17.79
N SER A 217 2.15 -8.77 -18.71
CA SER A 217 1.37 -7.55 -18.47
C SER A 217 -0.10 -7.85 -18.71
N PRO A 218 -1.00 -7.57 -17.75
CA PRO A 218 -2.44 -7.73 -17.95
C PRO A 218 -2.98 -6.81 -19.06
N CYS A 219 -2.24 -5.74 -19.38
CA CYS A 219 -2.56 -4.76 -20.43
C CYS A 219 -2.21 -5.23 -21.84
N ILE A 220 -1.35 -6.26 -21.98
CA ILE A 220 -0.98 -6.82 -23.27
C ILE A 220 -1.77 -8.12 -23.46
N ARG A 221 -2.71 -8.09 -24.40
CA ARG A 221 -3.55 -9.24 -24.75
C ARG A 221 -3.22 -9.68 -26.17
N GLU A 222 -3.24 -10.97 -26.40
CA GLU A 222 -3.09 -11.54 -27.74
C GLU A 222 -4.29 -11.16 -28.61
N MET A 223 -4.03 -10.92 -29.90
CA MET A 223 -5.08 -10.58 -30.85
C MET A 223 -6.14 -11.69 -30.90
N GLY A 224 -7.42 -11.32 -30.83
CA GLY A 224 -8.53 -12.27 -30.77
C GLY A 224 -8.82 -12.87 -29.39
N THR A 225 -8.07 -12.50 -28.34
CA THR A 225 -8.33 -12.94 -26.95
C THR A 225 -9.10 -11.92 -26.10
N LEU A 226 -9.52 -10.81 -26.71
CA LEU A 226 -10.35 -9.82 -26.03
C LEU A 226 -11.72 -10.43 -25.70
N GLY A 227 -12.24 -10.08 -24.53
CA GLY A 227 -13.61 -10.38 -24.16
C GLY A 227 -14.63 -9.66 -25.04
N PRO A 228 -15.94 -9.79 -24.74
CA PRO A 228 -16.97 -9.03 -25.43
C PRO A 228 -16.66 -7.53 -25.36
N LYS A 229 -17.07 -6.79 -26.41
CA LYS A 229 -16.98 -5.32 -26.43
C LYS A 229 -17.63 -4.77 -25.16
N PRO A 230 -16.98 -3.85 -24.44
CA PRO A 230 -17.58 -3.23 -23.25
C PRO A 230 -18.84 -2.46 -23.64
N ALA A 231 -19.79 -2.41 -22.70
CA ALA A 231 -20.98 -1.57 -22.83
C ALA A 231 -20.59 -0.09 -22.96
N LEU A 232 -21.27 0.64 -23.82
CA LEU A 232 -21.08 2.08 -24.00
C LEU A 232 -22.09 2.84 -23.15
N ILE A 233 -21.62 3.48 -22.08
CA ILE A 233 -22.45 4.28 -21.20
C ILE A 233 -22.24 5.75 -21.55
N GLY A 234 -23.33 6.47 -21.84
CA GLY A 234 -23.27 7.91 -22.11
C GLY A 234 -23.03 8.71 -20.85
N HIS A 235 -21.80 9.18 -20.67
CA HIS A 235 -21.39 10.05 -19.56
C HIS A 235 -22.12 11.39 -19.64
N ARG A 236 -23.04 11.64 -18.71
CA ARG A 236 -24.00 12.77 -18.70
C ARG A 236 -24.86 12.83 -19.97
N GLY A 237 -25.14 11.67 -20.54
CA GLY A 237 -25.71 11.50 -21.87
C GLY A 237 -24.66 11.58 -22.97
N ALA A 238 -24.86 12.44 -23.97
CA ALA A 238 -23.97 12.71 -25.08
C ALA A 238 -23.57 14.20 -25.09
N PRO A 239 -22.70 14.63 -24.16
CA PRO A 239 -22.35 16.04 -23.96
C PRO A 239 -21.57 16.67 -25.12
N MET A 240 -21.21 15.90 -26.16
CA MET A 240 -20.67 16.42 -27.41
C MET A 240 -21.75 16.73 -28.45
N LEU A 241 -22.98 16.25 -28.25
CA LEU A 241 -24.09 16.38 -29.20
C LEU A 241 -25.26 17.21 -28.65
N ALA A 242 -25.41 17.28 -27.33
CA ALA A 242 -26.43 18.06 -26.65
C ALA A 242 -25.94 18.49 -25.25
N PRO A 243 -26.58 19.48 -24.60
CA PRO A 243 -26.16 19.97 -23.28
C PRO A 243 -26.17 18.85 -22.23
N GLU A 244 -25.07 18.69 -21.50
CA GLU A 244 -24.89 17.60 -20.52
C GLU A 244 -26.02 17.52 -19.47
N ASN A 245 -26.34 16.31 -18.99
CA ASN A 245 -27.36 16.06 -17.98
C ASN A 245 -28.78 16.59 -18.33
N THR A 246 -29.09 16.70 -19.63
CA THR A 246 -30.43 17.02 -20.12
C THR A 246 -31.09 15.81 -20.77
N GLU A 247 -32.42 15.82 -20.85
CA GLU A 247 -33.17 14.79 -21.60
C GLU A 247 -32.69 14.69 -23.06
N MET A 248 -32.39 15.83 -23.71
CA MET A 248 -31.85 15.85 -25.07
C MET A 248 -30.52 15.09 -25.17
N SER A 249 -29.63 15.27 -24.20
CA SER A 249 -28.35 14.56 -24.13
C SER A 249 -28.53 13.06 -23.96
N PHE A 250 -29.49 12.64 -23.13
CA PHE A 250 -29.81 11.22 -22.96
C PHE A 250 -30.45 10.61 -24.20
N GLN A 251 -31.37 11.32 -24.86
CA GLN A 251 -31.95 10.89 -26.14
C GLN A 251 -30.86 10.70 -27.19
N LYS A 252 -29.89 11.61 -27.28
CA LYS A 252 -28.74 11.47 -28.20
C LYS A 252 -27.89 10.25 -27.90
N THR A 253 -27.68 9.87 -26.64
CA THR A 253 -27.00 8.61 -26.32
C THR A 253 -27.76 7.39 -26.84
N ILE A 254 -29.08 7.36 -26.65
CA ILE A 254 -29.93 6.24 -27.10
C ILE A 254 -29.92 6.15 -28.63
N GLU A 255 -30.07 7.28 -29.33
CA GLU A 255 -30.00 7.35 -30.80
C GLU A 255 -28.69 6.80 -31.36
N HIS A 256 -27.57 6.93 -30.62
CA HIS A 256 -26.25 6.47 -31.03
C HIS A 256 -25.90 5.07 -30.48
N GLY A 257 -26.87 4.34 -29.94
CA GLY A 257 -26.70 2.95 -29.50
C GLY A 257 -25.94 2.79 -28.20
N GLY A 258 -26.02 3.77 -27.28
CA GLY A 258 -25.52 3.60 -25.92
C GLY A 258 -26.32 2.52 -25.16
N ASP A 259 -25.60 1.67 -24.44
CA ASP A 259 -26.15 0.59 -23.61
C ASP A 259 -26.65 1.08 -22.25
N GLY A 260 -26.25 2.30 -21.86
CA GLY A 260 -26.63 2.90 -20.58
C GLY A 260 -26.43 4.41 -20.56
N LEU A 261 -26.94 5.03 -19.50
CA LEU A 261 -26.84 6.46 -19.23
C LEU A 261 -26.17 6.63 -17.87
N GLU A 262 -25.20 7.55 -17.80
CA GLU A 262 -24.63 8.01 -16.56
C GLU A 262 -25.04 9.47 -16.34
N THR A 263 -25.20 9.85 -15.08
CA THR A 263 -25.62 11.19 -14.68
C THR A 263 -25.08 11.51 -13.29
N ASP A 264 -24.94 12.81 -13.02
CA ASP A 264 -24.59 13.35 -11.71
C ASP A 264 -25.83 13.88 -11.00
N VAL A 265 -26.03 13.53 -9.73
CA VAL A 265 -27.17 13.98 -8.92
C VAL A 265 -26.68 14.85 -7.77
N THR A 266 -27.33 16.00 -7.61
CA THR A 266 -27.18 16.89 -6.45
C THR A 266 -28.55 17.04 -5.79
N ILE A 267 -28.59 17.46 -4.52
CA ILE A 267 -29.82 17.72 -3.78
C ILE A 267 -29.91 19.23 -3.52
N SER A 268 -31.04 19.84 -3.86
CA SER A 268 -31.30 21.26 -3.60
C SER A 268 -31.45 21.56 -2.10
N TYR A 269 -31.52 22.83 -1.74
CA TYR A 269 -31.63 23.26 -0.34
C TYR A 269 -32.89 22.72 0.35
N ASP A 270 -33.97 22.62 -0.41
CA ASP A 270 -35.29 22.07 -0.03
C ASP A 270 -35.42 20.55 -0.24
N GLY A 271 -34.33 19.86 -0.56
CA GLY A 271 -34.27 18.40 -0.56
C GLY A 271 -34.72 17.72 -1.87
N ILE A 272 -34.87 18.46 -2.97
CA ILE A 272 -35.27 17.94 -4.27
C ILE A 272 -34.02 17.52 -5.07
N PRO A 273 -33.91 16.25 -5.49
CA PRO A 273 -32.80 15.80 -6.33
C PRO A 273 -32.88 16.40 -7.73
N PHE A 274 -31.75 16.86 -8.26
CA PHE A 274 -31.64 17.39 -9.62
C PHE A 274 -30.30 17.01 -10.25
N LEU A 275 -30.21 17.11 -11.58
CA LEU A 275 -29.03 16.70 -12.32
C LEU A 275 -28.03 17.85 -12.42
N MET A 276 -26.87 17.69 -11.80
CA MET A 276 -25.81 18.69 -11.81
C MET A 276 -24.48 18.05 -11.46
N HIS A 277 -23.50 18.25 -12.34
CA HIS A 277 -22.13 17.80 -12.14
C HIS A 277 -21.30 18.79 -11.31
N ASP A 278 -21.43 20.07 -11.64
CA ASP A 278 -20.57 21.11 -11.07
C ASP A 278 -21.05 21.49 -9.66
N SER A 279 -20.12 21.89 -8.80
CA SER A 279 -20.48 22.43 -7.49
C SER A 279 -21.23 23.77 -7.56
N THR A 280 -21.17 24.48 -8.69
CA THR A 280 -21.82 25.79 -8.92
C THR A 280 -22.55 25.79 -10.26
N LEU A 281 -23.52 26.69 -10.42
CA LEU A 281 -24.36 26.78 -11.62
C LEU A 281 -23.70 27.56 -12.77
N ARG A 282 -22.47 28.05 -12.58
CA ARG A 282 -21.84 29.09 -13.41
C ARG A 282 -21.55 28.69 -14.85
N ARG A 283 -21.25 27.41 -15.10
CA ARG A 283 -20.78 26.91 -16.41
C ARG A 283 -21.93 26.47 -17.30
N THR A 284 -22.89 25.74 -16.73
CA THR A 284 -23.93 25.01 -17.47
C THR A 284 -25.31 25.65 -17.33
N THR A 285 -25.41 26.85 -16.76
CA THR A 285 -26.67 27.61 -16.73
C THR A 285 -26.47 29.11 -17.01
N ASN A 286 -27.57 29.86 -17.10
CA ASN A 286 -27.60 31.32 -17.21
C ASN A 286 -27.59 32.05 -15.84
N ILE A 287 -27.13 31.42 -14.75
CA ILE A 287 -27.12 32.02 -13.40
C ILE A 287 -26.50 33.43 -13.34
N LYS A 288 -25.51 33.72 -14.20
CA LYS A 288 -24.86 35.04 -14.26
C LYS A 288 -25.81 36.16 -14.68
N GLU A 289 -26.85 35.83 -15.43
CA GLU A 289 -27.84 36.77 -15.96
C GLU A 289 -29.00 36.92 -14.96
N VAL A 290 -29.43 35.83 -14.33
CA VAL A 290 -30.58 35.81 -13.41
C VAL A 290 -30.19 36.24 -11.98
N TYR A 291 -29.08 35.71 -11.45
CA TYR A 291 -28.58 35.98 -10.09
C TYR A 291 -27.07 36.29 -10.09
N PRO A 292 -26.65 37.47 -10.54
CA PRO A 292 -25.23 37.80 -10.74
C PRO A 292 -24.40 37.76 -9.45
N ASN A 293 -25.02 38.02 -8.29
CA ASN A 293 -24.34 38.04 -7.00
C ASN A 293 -24.09 36.62 -6.42
N ASP A 294 -24.82 35.61 -6.89
CA ASP A 294 -24.82 34.26 -6.30
C ASP A 294 -24.08 33.23 -7.17
N THR A 295 -23.38 33.69 -8.21
CA THR A 295 -22.73 32.82 -9.21
C THR A 295 -21.66 31.87 -8.68
N ALA A 296 -21.10 32.14 -7.50
CA ALA A 296 -20.11 31.29 -6.84
C ALA A 296 -20.71 30.40 -5.74
N GLN A 297 -22.01 30.52 -5.47
CA GLN A 297 -22.69 29.74 -4.46
C GLN A 297 -22.81 28.28 -4.90
N ASN A 298 -22.77 27.37 -3.93
CA ASN A 298 -22.94 25.95 -4.21
C ASN A 298 -24.35 25.67 -4.72
N ALA A 299 -24.48 24.89 -5.80
CA ALA A 299 -25.75 24.54 -6.42
C ALA A 299 -26.76 23.90 -5.43
N ALA A 300 -26.27 23.17 -4.42
CA ALA A 300 -27.09 22.58 -3.38
C ALA A 300 -27.71 23.59 -2.39
N LEU A 301 -27.32 24.87 -2.43
CA LEU A 301 -27.84 25.91 -1.54
C LEU A 301 -28.98 26.73 -2.15
N PHE A 302 -29.41 26.39 -3.37
CA PHE A 302 -30.57 27.01 -4.02
C PHE A 302 -31.81 26.15 -3.80
N SER A 303 -33.00 26.79 -3.69
CA SER A 303 -34.28 26.07 -3.70
C SER A 303 -34.62 25.59 -5.11
N TRP A 304 -35.47 24.57 -5.22
CA TRP A 304 -35.90 24.06 -6.51
C TRP A 304 -36.57 25.14 -7.37
N ASP A 305 -37.44 25.97 -6.78
CA ASP A 305 -38.09 27.07 -7.49
C ASP A 305 -37.09 28.00 -8.19
N THR A 306 -35.94 28.25 -7.55
CA THR A 306 -34.87 29.07 -8.15
C THR A 306 -34.14 28.31 -9.26
N LEU A 307 -33.90 27.01 -9.07
CA LEU A 307 -33.19 26.18 -10.03
C LEU A 307 -34.00 25.96 -11.32
N GLU A 308 -35.32 25.83 -11.20
CA GLU A 308 -36.24 25.60 -12.34
C GLU A 308 -36.31 26.81 -13.30
N GLU A 309 -36.07 28.02 -12.81
CA GLU A 309 -36.03 29.24 -13.64
C GLU A 309 -34.78 29.33 -14.53
N LEU A 310 -33.72 28.57 -14.24
CA LEU A 310 -32.46 28.68 -14.94
C LEU A 310 -32.47 27.91 -16.26
N ASN A 311 -31.90 28.54 -17.29
CA ASN A 311 -31.69 27.89 -18.57
C ASN A 311 -30.40 27.06 -18.56
N ALA A 312 -30.53 25.73 -18.65
CA ALA A 312 -29.40 24.79 -18.61
C ALA A 312 -28.90 24.30 -19.99
N GLY A 313 -29.29 24.96 -21.10
CA GLY A 313 -28.97 24.48 -22.46
C GLY A 313 -28.34 25.51 -23.39
N THR A 314 -28.66 26.80 -23.24
CA THR A 314 -28.20 27.87 -24.14
C THR A 314 -26.69 28.06 -24.19
N TRP A 315 -25.98 27.71 -23.11
CA TRP A 315 -24.52 27.74 -23.06
C TRP A 315 -23.88 26.80 -24.09
N PHE A 316 -24.58 25.72 -24.49
CA PHE A 316 -24.07 24.72 -25.42
C PHE A 316 -24.03 25.21 -26.87
N LEU A 317 -24.80 26.25 -27.19
CA LEU A 317 -24.89 26.82 -28.54
C LEU A 317 -23.82 27.88 -28.82
N LYS A 318 -23.00 28.25 -27.81
CA LYS A 318 -21.97 29.28 -27.90
C LYS A 318 -20.60 28.67 -28.16
#